data_AF-A0A355DA78-F1
#
_entry.id   AF-A0A355DA78-F1
#
_cell.length_a   1.000
_cell.length_b   1.000
_cell.length_c   1.000
_cell.angle_alpha   90.00
_cell.angle_beta   90.00
_cell.angle_gamma   90.00
#
_symmetry.space_group_name_H-M   'P 1'
#
loop_
_entity.id
_entity.type
_entity.pdbx_description
1 polymer ?
#
loop_
_entity_poly.entity_id
_entity_poly.type
_entity_poly.pdbx_seq_one_letter_code
_entity_poly.pdbx_strand_id
1 'polypeptide(L)'
;MEYKNIIAENLCKHIDMEKETIERLVENPPKPEMGDFAFPCFQLAKSMKKAPNMIAQDLKGLLGNLDGFEKIEAFGPYINFFVAKN
;
A
#
# COMPACT_ATOMS: atom_id res chain seq x y z
N MET A 1 -16.73 4.77 3.11
CA MET A 1 -15.98 3.88 2.19
C MET A 1 -14.90 3.21 3.04
N GLU A 2 -14.78 1.90 3.00
CA GLU A 2 -13.75 1.19 3.78
C GLU A 2 -12.42 1.25 3.01
N TYR A 3 -11.66 2.33 3.14
CA TYR A 3 -10.43 2.57 2.37
C TYR A 3 -9.40 1.45 2.52
N LYS A 4 -9.25 0.89 3.72
CA LYS A 4 -8.36 -0.26 3.96
C LYS A 4 -8.76 -1.48 3.14
N ASN A 5 -10.05 -1.70 2.92
CA ASN A 5 -10.55 -2.80 2.12
C ASN A 5 -10.20 -2.63 0.63
N ILE A 6 -10.30 -1.41 0.10
CA ILE A 6 -9.89 -1.08 -1.29
C ILE A 6 -8.39 -1.28 -1.46
N ILE A 7 -7.59 -0.81 -0.49
CA ILE A 7 -6.13 -0.99 -0.49
C ILE A 7 -5.80 -2.48 -0.50
N ALA A 8 -6.40 -3.26 0.41
CA ALA A 8 -6.14 -4.68 0.53
C ALA A 8 -6.54 -5.47 -0.71
N GLU A 9 -7.71 -5.17 -1.28
CA GLU A 9 -8.21 -5.82 -2.49
C GLU A 9 -7.34 -5.57 -3.73
N ASN A 10 -6.74 -4.39 -3.84
CA ASN A 10 -5.86 -4.11 -4.98
C ASN A 10 -4.45 -4.64 -4.75
N LEU A 11 -3.93 -4.61 -3.52
CA LEU A 11 -2.63 -5.20 -3.20
C LEU A 11 -2.64 -6.72 -3.38
N CYS A 12 -3.67 -7.44 -2.92
CA CYS A 12 -3.72 -8.91 -3.01
C CYS A 12 -3.72 -9.46 -4.44
N LYS A 13 -3.99 -8.63 -5.46
CA LYS A 13 -3.88 -8.99 -6.88
C LYS A 13 -2.43 -9.08 -7.36
N HIS A 14 -1.49 -8.50 -6.63
CA HIS A 14 -0.08 -8.35 -7.03
C HIS A 14 0.91 -9.03 -6.08
N ILE A 15 0.46 -9.46 -4.91
CA ILE A 15 1.30 -10.08 -3.88
C ILE A 15 0.65 -11.34 -3.33
N ASP A 16 1.48 -12.31 -2.97
CA ASP A 16 1.03 -13.56 -2.34
C ASP A 16 0.77 -13.35 -0.84
N MET A 17 -0.34 -12.67 -0.54
CA MET A 17 -0.81 -12.39 0.81
C MET A 17 -2.33 -12.23 0.83
N GLU A 18 -3.00 -12.87 1.78
CA GLU A 18 -4.45 -12.82 1.95
C GLU A 18 -4.94 -11.39 2.23
N LYS A 19 -6.11 -11.04 1.67
CA LYS A 19 -6.72 -9.70 1.78
C LYS A 19 -6.87 -9.27 3.24
N GLU A 20 -7.35 -10.14 4.13
CA GLU A 20 -7.54 -9.85 5.56
C GLU A 20 -6.22 -9.58 6.27
N THR A 21 -5.13 -10.23 5.83
CA THR A 21 -3.79 -9.99 6.38
C THR A 21 -3.29 -8.62 5.94
N ILE A 22 -3.44 -8.28 4.66
CA ILE A 22 -3.08 -6.95 4.14
C ILE A 22 -3.86 -5.86 4.88
N GLU A 23 -5.18 -6.02 5.02
CA GLU A 23 -6.04 -5.02 5.67
C GLU A 23 -5.60 -4.73 7.12
N ARG A 24 -5.16 -5.75 7.85
CA ARG A 24 -4.60 -5.60 9.22
C ARG A 24 -3.23 -4.90 9.25
N LEU A 25 -2.45 -5.02 8.19
CA LEU A 25 -1.13 -4.39 8.06
C LEU A 25 -1.21 -2.95 7.55
N VAL A 26 -2.32 -2.56 6.93
CA VAL A 26 -2.55 -1.16 6.57
C VAL A 26 -2.72 -0.33 7.84
N GLU A 27 -1.83 0.63 8.03
CA GLU A 27 -1.74 1.50 9.19
C GLU A 27 -1.99 2.97 8.84
N ASN A 28 -2.27 3.79 9.86
CA ASN A 28 -2.34 5.23 9.71
C ASN A 28 -0.94 5.78 10.03
N PRO A 29 -0.24 6.41 9.07
CA PRO A 29 1.12 6.87 9.29
C PRO A 29 1.14 8.07 10.26
N PRO A 30 2.27 8.31 10.94
CA PRO A 30 2.36 9.31 12.02
C PRO A 30 2.35 10.77 11.52
N LYS A 31 2.53 11.00 10.22
CA LYS A 31 2.64 12.33 9.64
C LYS A 31 1.81 12.47 8.36
N PRO A 32 1.14 13.62 8.15
CA PRO A 32 0.30 13.83 6.96
C PRO A 32 1.04 13.70 5.63
N GLU A 33 2.32 14.07 5.57
CA GLU A 33 3.12 13.93 4.33
C GLU A 33 3.37 12.46 3.93
N MET A 34 3.08 11.50 4.82
CA MET A 34 3.18 10.07 4.57
C MET A 34 1.85 9.44 4.12
N GLY A 35 0.82 10.26 3.82
CA GLY A 35 -0.49 9.80 3.38
C GLY A 35 -1.48 9.60 4.53
N ASP A 36 -2.69 9.18 4.18
CA ASP A 36 -3.73 8.84 5.15
C ASP A 36 -3.64 7.37 5.57
N PHE A 37 -3.12 6.50 4.69
CA PHE A 37 -2.86 5.09 4.95
C PHE A 37 -1.50 4.66 4.40
N ALA A 38 -0.86 3.69 5.04
CA ALA A 38 0.39 3.10 4.58
C ALA A 38 0.37 1.57 4.72
N PHE A 39 0.99 0.88 3.76
CA PHE A 39 1.24 -0.56 3.82
C PHE A 39 2.75 -0.84 3.87
N PRO A 40 3.26 -1.51 4.92
CA PRO A 40 4.67 -1.88 5.05
C PRO A 40 5.03 -3.08 4.17
N CYS A 41 6.01 -2.92 3.28
CA CYS A 41 6.44 -3.99 2.36
C CYS A 41 7.46 -4.98 2.95
N PHE A 42 7.80 -4.89 4.25
CA PHE A 42 8.84 -5.73 4.86
C PHE A 42 8.51 -7.23 4.81
N GLN A 43 7.24 -7.59 5.00
CA GLN A 43 6.80 -9.00 4.99
C GLN A 43 6.92 -9.65 3.61
N LEU A 44 6.95 -8.84 2.55
CA LEU A 44 7.06 -9.29 1.17
C LEU A 44 8.50 -9.58 0.73
N ALA A 45 9.50 -9.13 1.49
CA ALA A 45 10.90 -9.23 1.09
C ALA A 45 11.33 -10.69 0.85
N LYS A 46 10.86 -11.60 1.71
CA LYS A 46 11.21 -13.03 1.63
C LYS A 46 10.51 -13.72 0.46
N SER A 47 9.21 -13.49 0.26
CA SER A 47 8.45 -14.13 -0.82
C SER A 47 8.86 -13.59 -2.19
N MET A 48 9.08 -12.29 -2.32
CA MET A 48 9.46 -11.63 -3.58
C MET A 48 10.98 -11.63 -3.84
N LYS A 49 11.80 -12.10 -2.88
CA LYS A 49 13.28 -12.09 -2.95
C LYS A 49 13.84 -10.73 -3.38
N LYS A 50 13.25 -9.66 -2.84
CA LYS A 50 13.48 -8.29 -3.27
C LYS A 50 13.52 -7.36 -2.06
N ALA A 51 14.32 -6.30 -2.12
CA ALA A 51 14.39 -5.32 -1.03
C ALA A 51 13.04 -4.58 -0.87
N PRO A 52 12.55 -4.33 0.36
CA PRO A 52 11.24 -3.71 0.60
C PRO A 52 11.00 -2.39 -0.13
N ASN A 53 12.03 -1.56 -0.26
CA ASN A 53 11.95 -0.29 -0.97
C ASN A 53 11.72 -0.47 -2.48
N MET A 54 12.30 -1.50 -3.09
CA MET A 54 12.04 -1.80 -4.50
C MET A 54 10.64 -2.38 -4.68
N ILE A 55 10.18 -3.22 -3.75
CA ILE A 55 8.82 -3.76 -3.75
C ILE A 55 7.79 -2.62 -3.69
N ALA A 56 7.98 -1.64 -2.81
CA ALA A 56 7.09 -0.48 -2.71
C ALA A 56 7.00 0.29 -4.04
N GLN A 57 8.14 0.52 -4.72
CA GLN A 57 8.16 1.19 -6.03
C GLN A 57 7.44 0.37 -7.11
N ASP A 58 7.65 -0.95 -7.13
CA ASP A 58 6.98 -1.83 -8.08
C ASP A 58 5.46 -1.82 -7.87
N LEU A 59 5.01 -1.94 -6.61
CA LEU A 59 3.59 -1.91 -6.27
C LEU A 59 2.95 -0.57 -6.63
N LYS A 60 3.64 0.55 -6.42
CA LYS A 60 3.18 1.86 -6.90
C LYS A 60 2.94 1.85 -8.42
N GLY A 61 3.85 1.25 -9.18
CA GLY A 61 3.72 1.12 -10.64
C GLY A 61 2.57 0.21 -11.08
N LEU A 62 2.25 -0.81 -10.29
CA LEU A 62 1.19 -1.78 -10.59
C LEU A 62 -0.22 -1.30 -10.21
N LEU A 63 -0.37 -0.60 -9.09
CA LEU A 63 -1.67 -0.18 -8.57
C LEU A 63 -2.34 0.93 -9.39
N GLY A 64 -1.55 1.79 -10.04
CA GLY A 64 -2.07 2.89 -10.84
C GLY A 64 -2.96 3.84 -10.03
N ASN A 65 -4.11 4.21 -10.61
CA ASN A 65 -5.11 5.06 -9.95
C ASN A 65 -6.17 4.16 -9.28
N LEU A 66 -6.52 4.48 -8.04
CA LEU A 66 -7.56 3.80 -7.28
C LEU A 66 -8.68 4.78 -6.93
N ASP A 67 -9.93 4.34 -7.07
CA ASP A 67 -11.08 5.15 -6.71
C ASP A 67 -11.05 5.56 -5.23
N GLY A 68 -11.30 6.84 -4.97
CA GLY A 68 -11.24 7.42 -3.62
C GLY A 68 -9.84 7.83 -3.16
N PHE A 69 -8.80 7.63 -3.98
CA PHE A 69 -7.44 8.07 -3.68
C PHE A 69 -6.96 9.13 -4.67
N GLU A 70 -6.45 10.25 -4.16
CA GLU A 70 -5.85 11.30 -4.99
C GLU A 70 -4.47 10.88 -5.51
N LYS A 71 -3.76 10.05 -4.75
CA LYS A 71 -2.34 9.76 -4.99
C LYS A 71 -1.88 8.51 -4.24
N ILE A 72 -0.95 7.78 -4.86
CA ILE A 72 -0.23 6.66 -4.26
C ILE A 72 1.27 6.89 -4.45
N GLU A 73 2.04 6.77 -3.37
CA GLU A 73 3.49 6.94 -3.39
C GLU A 73 4.23 5.84 -2.66
N ALA A 74 5.42 5.53 -3.15
CA ALA A 74 6.36 4.70 -2.43
C ALA A 74 7.35 5.59 -1.68
N PHE A 75 7.39 5.43 -0.36
CA PHE A 75 8.30 6.16 0.54
C PHE A 75 9.13 5.17 1.36
N GLY A 76 10.38 4.98 0.96
CA GLY A 76 11.22 3.94 1.54
C GLY A 76 10.55 2.56 1.37
N PRO A 77 10.38 1.76 2.44
CA PRO A 77 9.78 0.43 2.39
C PRO A 77 8.24 0.42 2.48
N TYR A 78 7.59 1.57 2.33
CA TYR A 78 6.13 1.71 2.44
C TYR A 78 5.52 2.13 1.12
N ILE A 79 4.28 1.69 0.90
CA ILE A 79 3.39 2.28 -0.09
C ILE A 79 2.28 3.05 0.65
N ASN A 80 2.19 4.33 0.34
CA ASN A 80 1.40 5.34 1.01
C ASN A 80 0.24 5.75 0.10
N PHE A 81 -0.94 5.89 0.69
CA PHE A 81 -2.19 6.20 0.00
C PHE A 81 -2.76 7.49 0.56
N PHE A 82 -3.08 8.43 -0.34
CA PHE A 82 -3.65 9.73 -0.01
C PHE A 82 -5.11 9.73 -0.48
N VAL A 83 -6.04 9.96 0.43
CA VAL A 83 -7.48 9.93 0.16
C VAL A 83 -7.90 11.21 -0.55
N ALA A 84 -8.73 11.08 -1.59
CA ALA A 84 -9.32 12.23 -2.25
C ALA A 84 -10.29 12.94 -1.31
N LYS A 85 -9.98 14.20 -0.96
CA LYS A 85 -10.82 15.05 -0.11
C LYS A 85 -11.77 15.86 -1.00
N ASN A 86 -13.01 15.39 -1.11
CA ASN A 86 -14.12 16.16 -1.67
C ASN A 86 -14.91 16.83 -0.56
#